data_AF-A0A1A8ZKX7-F1
#
_entry.id   AF-A0A1A8ZKX7-F1
#
_cell.length_a   1.000
_cell.length_b   1.000
_cell.length_c   1.000
_cell.angle_alpha   90.00
_cell.angle_beta   90.00
_cell.angle_gamma   90.00
#
_symmetry.space_group_name_H-M   'P 1'
#
loop_
_entity.id
_entity.type
_entity.pdbx_description
1 polymer ?
#
loop_
_entity_poly.entity_id
_entity_poly.type
_entity_poly.pdbx_seq_one_letter_code
_entity_poly.pdbx_strand_id
1 'polypeptide(L)'
;MSQENRDRPVELSRRNQGCAVTARWRTGSGSGGITGPDEVVIRLADDAAPEIRERGITSATLHRLGRQVDDMVAEFHELPSVGAYQVMVRRYIEGRLAELAQARGATADGFEADLLAVFEDLTGRGHADPLGALATATGRSREALDGLLDVARQRGGHEGRDWRRV
;
A
#
# COMPACT_ATOMS: atom_id res chain seq x y z
N MET A 1 11.23 20.07 2.41
CA MET A 1 9.80 19.87 2.13
C MET A 1 9.47 18.41 2.42
N SER A 2 8.31 18.18 3.01
CA SER A 2 7.98 17.14 4.01
C SER A 2 8.10 15.68 3.60
N GLN A 3 8.76 14.91 4.47
CA GLN A 3 8.84 13.44 4.50
C GLN A 3 7.77 12.86 5.44
N GLU A 4 6.53 13.32 5.30
CA GLU A 4 5.45 13.07 6.27
C GLU A 4 4.25 12.41 5.59
N ASN A 5 4.43 11.19 5.07
CA ASN A 5 3.28 10.44 4.55
C ASN A 5 3.40 8.91 4.59
N ARG A 6 4.48 8.35 5.18
CA ARG A 6 4.69 6.88 5.25
C ARG A 6 4.25 6.23 6.57
N ASP A 7 3.93 7.02 7.59
CA ASP A 7 3.47 6.55 8.91
C ASP A 7 2.02 6.90 9.24
N ARG A 8 1.19 7.22 8.22
CA ARG A 8 -0.20 7.56 8.50
C ARG A 8 -0.95 6.32 8.99
N PRO A 9 -1.51 6.34 10.21
CA PRO A 9 -2.28 5.21 10.71
C PRO A 9 -3.51 5.02 9.82
N VAL A 10 -3.85 3.77 9.56
CA VAL A 10 -5.14 3.42 8.94
C VAL A 10 -6.20 3.58 10.01
N GLU A 11 -7.19 4.42 9.76
CA GLU A 11 -8.29 4.67 10.68
C GLU A 11 -9.60 4.15 10.09
N LEU A 12 -10.31 3.33 10.86
CA LEU A 12 -11.71 3.02 10.60
C LEU A 12 -12.56 3.72 11.64
N SER A 13 -13.60 4.43 11.19
CA SER A 13 -14.54 5.11 12.08
C SER A 13 -15.97 4.69 11.80
N ARG A 14 -16.73 4.47 12.88
CA ARG A 14 -18.13 4.05 12.84
C ARG A 14 -18.92 4.76 13.92
N ARG A 15 -20.13 5.20 13.59
CA ARG A 15 -21.08 5.78 14.54
C ARG A 15 -22.11 4.75 14.95
N ASN A 16 -22.43 4.70 16.23
CA ASN A 16 -23.44 3.84 16.80
C ASN A 16 -24.14 4.53 17.98
N GLN A 17 -25.45 4.73 17.87
CA GLN A 17 -26.34 5.19 18.95
C GLN A 17 -25.78 6.36 19.80
N GLY A 18 -25.29 7.42 19.15
CA GLY A 18 -24.75 8.59 19.83
C GLY A 18 -23.31 8.43 20.33
N CYS A 19 -22.59 7.40 19.90
CA CYS A 19 -21.14 7.26 20.08
C CYS A 19 -20.43 7.14 18.73
N ALA A 20 -19.23 7.69 18.63
CA ALA A 20 -18.30 7.46 17.52
C ALA A 20 -17.15 6.58 18.03
N VAL A 21 -16.90 5.47 17.35
CA VAL A 21 -15.77 4.57 17.61
C VAL A 21 -14.80 4.70 16.45
N THR A 22 -13.54 4.96 16.78
CA THR A 22 -12.44 5.03 15.82
C THR A 22 -11.37 4.03 16.22
N ALA A 23 -11.05 3.09 15.35
CA ALA A 23 -9.98 2.14 15.53
C ALA A 23 -8.81 2.50 14.60
N ARG A 24 -7.58 2.42 15.12
CA ARG A 24 -6.36 2.83 14.42
C ARG A 24 -5.34 1.71 14.38
N TRP A 25 -4.73 1.52 13.22
CA TRP A 25 -3.63 0.59 12.99
C TRP A 25 -2.40 1.35 12.46
N ARG A 26 -1.24 1.11 13.05
CA ARG A 26 0.05 1.57 12.53
C ARG A 26 0.54 0.57 11.50
N THR A 27 0.81 1.03 10.29
CA THR A 27 1.33 0.20 9.20
C THR A 27 2.86 0.02 9.26
N GLY A 28 3.46 0.18 10.43
CA GLY A 28 4.89 0.01 10.66
C GLY A 28 5.29 -1.46 10.61
N SER A 29 6.33 -1.76 9.83
CA SER A 29 6.85 -3.09 9.56
C SER A 29 7.15 -3.89 10.85
N GLY A 30 6.35 -4.93 11.10
CA GLY A 30 6.74 -6.00 12.02
C GLY A 30 5.60 -6.62 12.80
N SER A 31 4.83 -7.51 12.16
CA SER A 31 4.28 -8.72 12.78
C SER A 31 3.38 -9.44 11.77
N GLY A 32 3.77 -10.65 11.37
CA GLY A 32 2.99 -11.54 10.52
C GLY A 32 1.90 -12.27 11.30
N GLY A 33 0.97 -11.52 11.91
CA GLY A 33 -0.16 -12.07 12.66
C GLY A 33 -1.39 -11.16 12.59
N ILE A 34 -2.57 -11.74 12.86
CA ILE A 34 -3.84 -11.02 13.05
C ILE A 34 -3.62 -10.01 14.18
N THR A 35 -3.37 -8.75 13.81
CA THR A 35 -3.02 -7.70 14.77
C THR A 35 -4.25 -6.84 14.94
N GLY A 36 -4.80 -6.83 16.15
CA GLY A 36 -5.87 -5.90 16.52
C GLY A 36 -5.42 -4.44 16.42
N PRO A 37 -6.34 -3.49 16.55
CA PRO A 37 -6.01 -2.07 16.49
C PRO A 37 -5.02 -1.69 17.59
N ASP A 38 -4.06 -0.82 17.26
CA ASP A 38 -3.13 -0.22 18.23
C ASP A 38 -3.85 0.74 19.18
N GLU A 39 -4.92 1.38 18.71
CA GLU A 39 -5.72 2.30 19.49
C GLU A 39 -7.20 2.22 19.11
N VAL A 40 -8.07 2.24 20.13
CA VAL A 40 -9.51 2.42 19.96
C VAL A 40 -9.96 3.63 20.75
N VAL A 41 -10.46 4.64 20.04
CA VAL A 41 -11.01 5.87 20.62
C VAL A 41 -12.52 5.81 20.56
N ILE A 42 -13.16 5.88 21.72
CA ILE A 42 -14.62 5.94 21.85
C ILE A 42 -14.97 7.35 22.33
N ARG A 43 -15.77 8.05 21.54
CA ARG A 43 -16.27 9.39 21.87
C ARG A 43 -17.78 9.39 21.86
N LEU A 44 -18.37 10.21 22.71
CA LEU A 44 -19.76 10.58 22.52
C LEU A 44 -19.87 11.41 21.23
N ALA A 45 -20.88 11.12 20.42
CA ALA A 45 -21.12 11.85 19.19
C ALA A 45 -21.71 13.24 19.52
N ASP A 46 -21.32 14.26 18.78
CA ASP A 46 -21.78 15.63 19.03
C ASP A 46 -23.31 15.79 18.85
N ASP A 47 -23.92 14.90 18.07
CA ASP A 47 -25.34 14.77 17.79
C ASP A 47 -26.05 13.73 18.68
N ALA A 48 -25.41 13.26 19.75
CA ALA A 48 -26.02 12.29 20.65
C ALA A 48 -27.29 12.85 21.31
N ALA A 49 -28.32 12.00 21.39
CA ALA A 49 -29.57 12.32 22.08
C ALA A 49 -29.30 12.78 23.52
N PRO A 50 -30.07 13.74 24.07
CA PRO A 50 -29.85 14.27 25.43
C PRO A 50 -29.71 13.20 26.50
N GLU A 51 -30.52 12.14 26.43
CA GLU A 51 -30.53 11.03 27.39
C GLU A 51 -29.25 10.20 27.33
N ILE A 52 -28.62 10.13 26.15
CA ILE A 52 -27.33 9.48 25.93
C ILE A 52 -26.18 10.38 26.40
N ARG A 53 -26.31 11.71 26.24
CA ARG A 53 -25.36 12.70 26.77
C ARG A 53 -25.31 12.71 28.29
N GLU A 54 -26.46 12.61 28.94
CA GLU A 54 -26.56 12.57 30.39
C GLU A 54 -26.03 11.25 30.99
N ARG A 55 -26.27 10.11 30.31
CA ARG A 55 -25.74 8.82 30.75
C ARG A 55 -24.26 8.61 30.45
N GLY A 56 -23.75 9.24 29.39
CA GLY A 56 -22.39 9.05 28.92
C GLY A 56 -22.10 7.61 28.44
N ILE A 57 -20.82 7.25 28.42
CA ILE A 57 -20.35 5.92 28.00
C ILE A 57 -20.42 4.98 29.20
N THR A 58 -21.37 4.04 29.17
CA THR A 58 -21.57 3.05 30.24
C THR A 58 -20.86 1.73 29.95
N SER A 59 -20.72 0.85 30.94
CA SER A 59 -20.17 -0.50 30.73
C SER A 59 -20.98 -1.34 29.72
N ALA A 60 -22.31 -1.16 29.69
CA ALA A 60 -23.17 -1.79 28.70
C ALA A 60 -22.90 -1.25 27.28
N THR A 61 -22.63 0.06 27.17
CA THR A 61 -22.17 0.69 25.93
C THR A 61 -20.84 0.08 25.49
N LEU A 62 -19.85 0.00 26.38
CA LEU A 62 -18.54 -0.60 26.08
C LEU A 62 -18.66 -2.05 25.60
N HIS A 63 -19.49 -2.86 26.26
CA HIS A 63 -19.66 -4.27 25.88
C HIS A 63 -20.28 -4.43 24.49
N ARG A 64 -21.22 -3.54 24.12
CA ARG A 64 -21.79 -3.49 22.77
C ARG A 64 -20.77 -3.02 21.73
N LEU A 65 -19.97 -2.01 22.08
CA LEU A 65 -18.92 -1.49 21.21
C LEU A 65 -17.80 -2.51 20.99
N GLY A 66 -17.58 -3.45 21.91
CA GLY A 66 -16.64 -4.57 21.72
C GLY A 66 -16.93 -5.34 20.43
N ARG A 67 -18.18 -5.77 20.20
CA ARG A 67 -18.55 -6.43 18.94
C ARG A 67 -18.33 -5.56 17.71
N GLN A 68 -18.59 -4.26 17.83
CA GLN A 68 -18.40 -3.33 16.72
C GLN A 68 -16.91 -3.18 16.38
N VAL A 69 -16.02 -3.23 17.37
CA VAL A 69 -14.57 -3.28 17.14
C VAL A 69 -14.18 -4.60 16.47
N ASP A 70 -14.76 -5.73 16.88
CA ASP A 70 -14.53 -7.03 16.24
C ASP A 70 -14.95 -7.01 14.76
N ASP A 71 -16.10 -6.42 14.45
CA ASP A 71 -16.57 -6.22 13.06
C ASP A 71 -15.62 -5.32 12.27
N MET A 72 -15.08 -4.26 12.90
CA MET A 72 -14.09 -3.37 12.29
C MET A 72 -12.74 -4.07 12.06
N VAL A 73 -12.35 -5.00 12.93
CA VAL A 73 -11.16 -5.86 12.73
C VAL A 73 -11.38 -6.81 11.56
N ALA A 74 -12.55 -7.44 11.47
CA ALA A 74 -12.91 -8.28 10.34
C ALA A 74 -12.88 -7.49 9.02
N GLU A 75 -13.47 -6.29 8.99
CA GLU A 75 -13.43 -5.40 7.83
C GLU A 75 -12.01 -4.98 7.46
N PHE A 76 -11.16 -4.66 8.45
CA PHE A 76 -9.75 -4.35 8.20
C PHE A 76 -8.99 -5.52 7.56
N HIS A 77 -9.38 -6.76 7.85
CA HIS A 77 -8.82 -7.97 7.23
C HIS A 77 -9.42 -8.30 5.86
N GLU A 78 -10.66 -7.88 5.57
CA GLU A 78 -11.32 -8.03 4.27
C GLU A 78 -10.91 -6.94 3.26
N LEU A 79 -10.63 -5.73 3.74
CA LEU A 79 -9.89 -4.74 2.96
C LEU A 79 -8.52 -5.35 2.64
N PRO A 80 -8.04 -5.35 1.38
CA PRO A 80 -6.66 -5.71 1.12
C PRO A 80 -5.78 -4.71 1.87
N SER A 81 -5.33 -5.10 3.07
CA SER A 81 -4.41 -4.35 3.91
C SER A 81 -3.30 -3.77 3.05
N VAL A 82 -2.74 -2.62 3.42
CA VAL A 82 -1.58 -2.05 2.71
C VAL A 82 -0.49 -3.11 2.51
N GLY A 83 -0.33 -4.05 3.46
CA GLY A 83 0.52 -5.23 3.29
C GLY A 83 0.05 -6.21 2.22
N ALA A 84 -1.25 -6.52 2.14
CA ALA A 84 -1.82 -7.37 1.08
C ALA A 84 -1.74 -6.71 -0.31
N TYR A 85 -1.98 -5.41 -0.41
CA TYR A 85 -1.76 -4.64 -1.63
C TYR A 85 -0.28 -4.66 -2.05
N GLN A 86 0.65 -4.45 -1.11
CA GLN A 86 2.09 -4.55 -1.40
C GLN A 86 2.49 -5.96 -1.85
N VAL A 87 1.92 -7.01 -1.25
CA VAL A 87 2.14 -8.40 -1.68
C VAL A 87 1.59 -8.63 -3.09
N MET A 88 0.41 -8.12 -3.42
CA MET A 88 -0.16 -8.21 -4.77
C MET A 88 0.69 -7.46 -5.80
N VAL A 89 1.07 -6.21 -5.52
CA VAL A 89 1.92 -5.39 -6.40
C VAL A 89 3.28 -6.05 -6.58
N ARG A 90 3.87 -6.60 -5.51
CA ARG A 90 5.12 -7.35 -5.60
C ARG A 90 4.99 -8.59 -6.50
N ARG A 91 3.97 -9.42 -6.30
CA ARG A 91 3.72 -10.61 -7.15
C ARG A 91 3.46 -10.23 -8.61
N TYR A 92 2.77 -9.12 -8.84
CA TYR A 92 2.57 -8.58 -10.18
C TYR A 92 3.90 -8.21 -10.83
N ILE A 93 4.76 -7.46 -10.13
CA ILE A 93 6.08 -7.06 -10.62
C ILE A 93 6.95 -8.29 -10.89
N GLU A 94 7.03 -9.23 -9.95
CA GLU A 94 7.82 -10.46 -10.08
C GLU A 94 7.33 -11.30 -11.27
N GLY A 95 6.01 -11.48 -11.42
CA GLY A 95 5.42 -12.18 -12.55
C GLY A 95 5.71 -11.50 -13.88
N ARG A 96 5.56 -10.17 -13.93
CA ARG A 96 5.80 -9.41 -15.16
C ARG A 96 7.27 -9.43 -15.58
N LEU A 97 8.20 -9.32 -14.64
CA LEU A 97 9.64 -9.47 -14.91
C LEU A 97 9.96 -10.89 -15.40
N ALA A 98 9.34 -11.92 -14.82
CA ALA A 98 9.53 -13.29 -15.27
C ALA A 98 8.99 -13.52 -16.69
N GLU A 99 7.82 -12.96 -17.03
CA GLU A 99 7.27 -13.02 -18.39
C GLU A 99 8.19 -12.34 -19.42
N LEU A 100 8.72 -11.16 -19.09
CA LEU A 100 9.63 -10.42 -19.97
C LEU A 100 10.97 -11.17 -20.16
N ALA A 101 11.52 -11.71 -19.07
CA ALA A 101 12.71 -12.56 -19.12
C ALA A 101 12.49 -13.83 -19.97
N GLN A 102 11.32 -14.45 -19.88
CA GLN A 102 10.97 -15.58 -20.73
C GLN A 102 10.84 -15.19 -22.20
N ALA A 103 10.19 -14.06 -22.49
CA ALA A 103 10.00 -13.57 -23.86
C ALA A 103 11.33 -13.23 -24.55
N ARG A 104 12.31 -12.73 -23.80
CA ARG A 104 13.65 -12.40 -24.31
C ARG A 104 14.55 -13.64 -24.49
N GLY A 105 14.27 -14.72 -23.77
CA GLY A 105 15.19 -15.86 -23.66
C GLY A 105 16.27 -15.61 -22.60
N ALA A 106 16.98 -16.67 -22.19
CA ALA A 106 17.89 -16.70 -21.03
C ALA A 106 19.21 -15.90 -21.20
N THR A 107 19.17 -14.73 -21.83
CA THR A 107 20.29 -13.79 -21.89
C THR A 107 20.14 -12.70 -20.81
N ALA A 108 21.25 -12.43 -20.13
CA ALA A 108 21.33 -11.40 -19.08
C ALA A 108 21.13 -9.98 -19.64
N ASP A 109 21.49 -9.78 -20.90
CA ASP A 109 21.27 -8.53 -21.63
C ASP A 109 19.77 -8.27 -21.77
N GLY A 110 19.31 -7.11 -21.30
CA GLY A 110 17.91 -6.69 -21.42
C GLY A 110 17.14 -6.64 -20.09
N PHE A 111 17.74 -7.04 -18.97
CA PHE A 111 17.12 -6.89 -17.66
C PHE A 111 16.78 -5.41 -17.34
N GLU A 112 17.62 -4.47 -17.76
CA GLU A 112 17.35 -3.04 -17.58
C GLU A 112 16.14 -2.58 -18.40
N ALA A 113 15.97 -3.14 -19.61
CA ALA A 113 14.81 -2.87 -20.45
C ALA A 113 13.53 -3.45 -19.83
N ASP A 114 13.60 -4.64 -19.21
CA ASP A 114 12.46 -5.21 -18.48
C ASP A 114 12.04 -4.34 -17.30
N LEU A 115 13.03 -3.85 -16.52
CA LEU A 115 12.78 -2.94 -15.40
C LEU A 115 12.12 -1.65 -15.87
N LEU A 116 12.56 -1.09 -17.00
CA LEU A 116 11.97 0.11 -17.58
C LEU A 116 10.53 -0.14 -18.03
N ALA A 117 10.26 -1.25 -18.71
CA ALA A 117 8.92 -1.62 -19.16
C ALA A 117 7.93 -1.76 -17.98
N VAL A 118 8.36 -2.39 -16.88
CA VAL A 118 7.53 -2.51 -15.67
C VAL A 118 7.34 -1.15 -14.99
N PHE A 119 8.39 -0.32 -14.93
CA PHE A 119 8.29 1.04 -14.39
C PHE A 119 7.26 1.89 -15.15
N GLU A 120 7.29 1.86 -16.47
CA GLU A 120 6.38 2.60 -17.33
C GLU A 120 4.94 2.08 -17.22
N ASP A 121 4.73 0.76 -17.14
CA ASP A 121 3.40 0.19 -16.93
C ASP A 121 2.81 0.61 -15.56
N LEU A 122 3.59 0.55 -14.48
CA LEU A 122 3.15 1.01 -13.16
C LEU A 122 2.80 2.51 -13.16
N THR A 123 3.59 3.32 -13.85
CA THR A 123 3.35 4.76 -13.99
C THR A 123 2.09 5.03 -14.81
N GLY A 124 1.89 4.32 -15.92
CA GLY A 124 0.71 4.43 -16.77
C GLY A 124 -0.59 4.02 -16.07
N ARG A 125 -0.51 3.12 -15.09
CA ARG A 125 -1.62 2.74 -14.21
C ARG A 125 -1.87 3.71 -13.05
N GLY A 126 -1.07 4.77 -12.92
CA GLY A 126 -1.21 5.78 -11.87
C GLY A 126 -0.71 5.31 -10.49
N HIS A 127 0.20 4.34 -10.43
CA HIS A 127 0.77 3.90 -9.16
C HIS A 127 1.57 5.04 -8.50
N ALA A 128 1.28 5.33 -7.22
CA ALA A 128 1.79 6.53 -6.54
C ALA A 128 3.33 6.52 -6.31
N ASP A 129 3.93 5.33 -6.17
CA ASP A 129 5.38 5.18 -5.97
C ASP A 129 5.94 3.97 -6.76
N PRO A 130 6.09 4.06 -8.09
CA PRO A 130 6.54 2.96 -8.93
C PRO A 130 7.98 2.50 -8.59
N LEU A 131 8.86 3.45 -8.31
CA LEU A 131 10.26 3.18 -7.97
C LEU A 131 10.38 2.46 -6.61
N GLY A 132 9.58 2.85 -5.62
CA GLY A 132 9.50 2.18 -4.34
C GLY A 132 9.01 0.73 -4.46
N ALA A 133 8.00 0.50 -5.31
CA ALA A 133 7.48 -0.84 -5.55
C ALA A 133 8.52 -1.76 -6.21
N LEU A 134 9.28 -1.26 -7.19
CA LEU A 134 10.39 -1.99 -7.80
C LEU A 134 11.52 -2.29 -6.79
N ALA A 135 11.86 -1.34 -5.92
CA ALA A 135 12.87 -1.54 -4.89
C ALA A 135 12.49 -2.70 -3.95
N THR A 136 11.24 -2.71 -3.48
CA THR A 136 10.71 -3.78 -2.63
C THR A 136 10.67 -5.13 -3.35
N ALA A 137 10.22 -5.17 -4.60
CA ALA A 137 10.08 -6.41 -5.35
C ALA A 137 11.43 -7.03 -5.75
N THR A 138 12.41 -6.20 -6.07
CA THR A 138 13.73 -6.66 -6.56
C THR A 138 14.78 -6.78 -5.46
N GLY A 139 14.50 -6.27 -4.26
CA GLY A 139 15.47 -6.21 -3.15
C GLY A 139 16.63 -5.24 -3.39
N ARG A 140 16.52 -4.35 -4.38
CA ARG A 140 17.57 -3.37 -4.74
C ARG A 140 17.28 -2.00 -4.12
N SER A 141 18.33 -1.20 -3.92
CA SER A 141 18.16 0.19 -3.51
C SER A 141 17.54 1.02 -4.64
N ARG A 142 16.92 2.14 -4.29
CA ARG A 142 16.31 3.06 -5.26
C ARG A 142 17.37 3.66 -6.19
N GLU A 143 18.53 4.00 -5.63
CA GLU A 143 19.65 4.58 -6.36
C GLU A 143 20.20 3.61 -7.40
N ALA A 144 20.27 2.31 -7.06
CA ALA A 144 20.66 1.27 -8.00
C ALA A 144 19.64 1.11 -9.12
N LEU A 145 18.34 1.18 -8.80
CA LEU A 145 17.27 1.11 -9.80
C LEU A 145 17.25 2.33 -10.71
N ASP A 146 17.42 3.53 -10.19
CA ASP A 146 17.50 4.76 -11.01
C ASP A 146 18.65 4.67 -12.01
N GLY A 147 19.83 4.20 -11.57
CA GLY A 147 20.96 3.95 -12.47
C GLY A 147 20.64 2.97 -13.59
N LEU A 148 19.93 1.86 -13.29
CA LEU A 148 19.53 0.87 -14.28
C LEU A 148 18.47 1.41 -15.24
N LEU A 149 17.50 2.17 -14.75
CA LEU A 149 16.47 2.81 -15.56
C LEU A 149 17.08 3.85 -16.51
N ASP A 150 18.08 4.61 -16.06
CA ASP A 150 18.78 5.57 -16.90
C ASP A 150 19.59 4.90 -18.01
N VAL A 151 20.27 3.79 -17.70
CA VAL A 151 20.95 2.96 -18.71
C VAL A 151 19.95 2.43 -19.74
N ALA A 152 18.79 1.93 -19.30
CA ALA A 152 17.74 1.43 -20.18
C ALA A 152 17.20 2.52 -21.12
N ARG A 153 16.92 3.72 -20.58
CA ARG A 153 16.45 4.88 -21.37
C ARG A 153 17.49 5.32 -22.41
N GLN A 154 18.77 5.33 -22.02
CA GLN A 154 19.86 5.69 -22.93
C GLN A 154 20.03 4.68 -24.07
N ARG A 155 19.92 3.36 -23.78
CA ARG A 155 19.99 2.30 -24.79
C ARG A 155 18.79 2.33 -25.74
N GLY A 156 17.57 2.44 -25.23
CA GLY A 156 16.36 2.56 -26.07
C GLY A 156 16.35 3.81 -26.95
N GLY A 157 16.91 4.92 -26.45
CA GLY A 157 17.12 6.15 -27.23
C GLY A 157 18.24 6.06 -28.28
N HIS A 158 19.13 5.07 -28.18
CA HIS A 158 20.18 4.81 -29.16
C HIS A 158 19.68 3.90 -30.30
N GLU A 159 18.91 2.84 -29.98
CA GLU A 159 18.23 2.01 -30.98
C GLU A 159 17.21 2.83 -31.79
N GLY A 160 16.48 3.74 -31.15
CA GLY A 160 15.54 4.65 -31.80
C GLY A 160 16.15 5.67 -32.78
N ARG A 161 17.48 5.84 -32.78
CA ARG A 161 18.21 6.74 -33.69
C ARG A 161 18.90 6.03 -34.85
N ASP A 162 19.22 4.74 -34.71
CA ASP A 162 19.93 3.99 -35.76
C ASP A 162 19.04 3.61 -36.95
N TRP A 163 17.72 3.45 -36.75
CA TRP A 163 16.81 3.12 -37.87
C TRP A 163 16.45 4.32 -38.77
N ARG A 164 16.84 5.56 -38.40
CA ARG A 164 16.60 6.77 -39.21
C ARG A 164 17.77 7.14 -40.13
N ARG A 165 18.76 6.26 -40.28
CA ARG A 165 19.90 6.46 -41.18
C ARG A 165 20.06 5.27 -42.14
N VAL A 166 19.06 5.06 -42.99
CA VAL A 166 19.17 4.32 -44.26
C VAL A 166 18.32 5.01 -45.32
#